data_AF-A0A2G5T3U8-F1
#
_entry.id   AF-A0A2G5T3U8-F1
#
_cell.length_a   1.000
_cell.length_b   1.000
_cell.length_c   1.000
_cell.angle_alpha   90.00
_cell.angle_beta   90.00
_cell.angle_gamma   90.00
#
_symmetry.space_group_name_H-M   'P 1'
#
loop_
_entity.id
_entity.type
_entity.pdbx_description
1 polymer ?
#
loop_
_entity_poly.entity_id
_entity_poly.type
_entity_poly.pdbx_seq_one_letter_code
_entity_poly.pdbx_strand_id
1 'polypeptide(L)'
;MGCLLGELYTGRALFLFKTGNTQIEQEQSQFELILARINASVPKEMIEESKKRGRCTLTFHFLDNREEINNQDSLMSLMREESDLPLFDLLKFMLVFDPSKRPSFEEVLNHKFFAGI
;
A
#
# COMPACT_ATOMS: atom_id res chain seq x y z
N MET A 1 -6.10 -8.29 -5.37
CA MET A 1 -5.26 -9.50 -5.22
C MET A 1 -4.11 -9.31 -4.25
N GLY A 2 -3.24 -8.29 -4.38
CA GLY A 2 -2.12 -8.10 -3.43
C GLY A 2 -2.55 -8.05 -1.95
N CYS A 3 -3.66 -7.36 -1.62
CA CYS A 3 -4.20 -7.34 -0.26
C CYS A 3 -4.57 -8.74 0.26
N LEU A 4 -5.20 -9.57 -0.59
CA LEU A 4 -5.62 -10.93 -0.22
C LEU A 4 -4.41 -11.83 -0.02
N LEU A 5 -3.40 -11.77 -0.89
CA LEU A 5 -2.16 -12.54 -0.71
C LEU A 5 -1.43 -12.16 0.58
N GLY A 6 -1.34 -10.86 0.88
CA GLY A 6 -0.77 -10.40 2.13
C GLY A 6 -1.58 -10.82 3.35
N GLU A 7 -2.91 -10.86 3.25
CA GLU A 7 -3.78 -11.36 4.31
C GLU A 7 -3.64 -12.86 4.52
N LEU A 8 -3.53 -13.66 3.45
CA LEU A 8 -3.25 -15.09 3.54
C LEU A 8 -1.93 -15.37 4.26
N TYR A 9 -0.91 -14.56 4.00
CA TYR A 9 0.38 -14.69 4.68
C TYR A 9 0.32 -14.21 6.15
N THR A 10 -0.24 -13.03 6.41
CA THR A 10 -0.20 -12.40 7.75
C THR A 10 -1.33 -12.82 8.69
N GLY A 11 -2.41 -13.41 8.18
CA GLY A 11 -3.64 -13.71 8.92
C GLY A 11 -4.50 -12.49 9.25
N ARG A 12 -4.18 -11.31 8.69
CA ARG A 12 -4.89 -10.04 8.95
C ARG A 12 -4.85 -9.10 7.74
N ALA A 13 -5.78 -8.16 7.68
CA ALA A 13 -5.80 -7.17 6.60
C ALA A 13 -4.50 -6.35 6.54
N LEU A 14 -3.93 -6.21 5.34
CA LEU A 14 -2.73 -5.40 5.12
C LEU A 14 -2.96 -3.90 5.35
N PHE A 15 -4.19 -3.42 5.21
CA PHE A 15 -4.50 -1.99 5.33
C PHE A 15 -5.72 -1.83 6.21
N LEU A 16 -5.50 -1.74 7.51
CA LEU A 16 -6.52 -1.44 8.49
C LEU A 16 -6.12 -0.18 9.24
N PHE A 17 -7.05 0.75 9.42
CA PHE A 17 -6.80 1.96 10.19
C PHE A 17 -6.22 1.62 11.58
N LYS A 18 -5.37 2.50 12.10
CA LYS A 18 -4.74 2.30 13.42
C LYS A 18 -5.46 3.08 14.52
N THR A 19 -6.00 4.23 14.15
CA THR A 19 -6.56 5.23 15.06
C THR A 19 -7.80 5.86 14.45
N GLY A 20 -8.58 6.54 15.28
CA GLY A 20 -9.79 7.27 14.86
C GLY A 20 -11.07 6.67 15.42
N ASN A 21 -11.94 7.56 15.91
CA ASN A 21 -13.24 7.22 16.46
C ASN A 21 -14.37 7.47 15.45
N THR A 22 -14.14 8.36 14.49
CA THR A 22 -15.08 8.66 13.40
C THR A 22 -14.64 7.97 12.10
N GLN A 23 -15.58 7.78 11.17
CA GLN A 23 -15.28 7.20 9.87
C GLN A 23 -14.19 7.98 9.10
N ILE A 24 -14.25 9.32 9.15
CA ILE A 24 -13.28 10.18 8.44
C ILE A 24 -11.87 10.01 9.02
N GLU A 25 -11.75 9.95 10.36
CA GLU A 25 -10.46 9.72 11.01
C GLU A 25 -9.89 8.33 10.69
N GLN A 26 -10.76 7.31 10.62
CA GLN A 26 -10.36 5.96 10.24
C GLN A 26 -9.90 5.89 8.79
N GLU A 27 -10.62 6.52 7.85
CA GLU A 27 -10.23 6.61 6.44
C GLU A 27 -8.89 7.36 6.28
N GLN A 28 -8.69 8.45 7.02
CA GLN A 28 -7.42 9.19 7.06
C GLN A 28 -6.27 8.32 7.59
N SER A 29 -6.47 7.66 8.74
CA SER A 29 -5.48 6.75 9.34
C SER A 29 -5.14 5.58 8.41
N GLN A 30 -6.13 5.02 7.72
CA GLN A 30 -5.93 3.96 6.74
C GLN A 30 -5.14 4.44 5.53
N PHE A 31 -5.44 5.65 5.03
CA PHE A 31 -4.73 6.23 3.89
C PHE A 31 -3.25 6.47 4.20
N GLU A 32 -2.96 7.03 5.38
CA GLU A 32 -1.59 7.21 5.86
C GLU A 32 -0.84 5.87 5.98
N LEU A 33 -1.49 4.84 6.53
CA LEU A 33 -0.92 3.50 6.63
C LEU A 33 -0.63 2.90 5.24
N ILE A 34 -1.54 3.04 4.28
CA ILE A 34 -1.35 2.53 2.91
C ILE A 34 -0.05 3.10 2.36
N LEU A 35 0.10 4.42 2.41
CA LEU A 35 1.28 5.08 1.85
C LEU A 35 2.55 4.70 2.59
N ALA A 36 2.52 4.68 3.93
CA ALA A 36 3.63 4.23 4.77
C ALA A 36 4.09 2.81 4.40
N ARG A 37 3.14 1.89 4.27
CA ARG A 37 3.40 0.48 4.01
C ARG A 37 3.99 0.21 2.64
N ILE A 38 3.43 0.82 1.60
CA ILE A 38 3.92 0.61 0.23
C ILE A 38 5.05 1.57 -0.15
N ASN A 39 5.40 2.51 0.73
CA ASN A 39 6.38 3.56 0.49
C ASN A 39 6.14 4.33 -0.83
N ALA A 40 4.90 4.66 -1.14
CA ALA A 40 4.58 5.36 -2.39
C ALA A 40 4.55 6.88 -2.20
N SER A 41 5.14 7.63 -3.13
CA SER A 41 4.82 9.03 -3.34
C SER A 41 3.48 9.15 -4.07
N VAL A 42 2.64 10.11 -3.67
CA VAL A 42 1.38 10.40 -4.37
C VAL A 42 1.61 11.52 -5.39
N PRO A 43 1.37 11.29 -6.69
CA PRO A 43 1.46 12.33 -7.71
C PRO A 43 0.51 13.50 -7.42
N LYS A 44 0.95 14.73 -7.65
CA LYS A 44 0.16 15.94 -7.39
C LYS A 44 -1.12 15.95 -8.22
N GLU A 45 -1.05 15.45 -9.45
CA GLU A 45 -2.17 15.34 -10.37
C GLU A 45 -3.29 14.47 -9.79
N MET A 46 -2.94 13.38 -9.10
CA MET A 46 -3.94 12.52 -8.43
C MET A 46 -4.61 13.24 -7.25
N ILE A 47 -3.88 14.10 -6.52
CA ILE A 47 -4.41 14.91 -5.42
C ILE A 47 -5.35 16.00 -5.95
N GLU A 48 -4.99 16.64 -7.07
CA GLU A 48 -5.83 17.65 -7.69
C GLU A 48 -7.13 17.04 -8.23
N GLU A 49 -7.04 15.91 -8.95
CA GLU A 49 -8.20 15.18 -9.46
C GLU A 49 -9.14 14.70 -8.35
N SER A 50 -8.60 14.25 -7.21
CA SER A 50 -9.43 13.80 -6.08
C SER A 50 -10.27 14.94 -5.48
N LYS A 51 -9.78 16.19 -5.55
CA LYS A 51 -10.46 17.39 -5.05
C LYS A 51 -11.49 17.95 -6.03
N LYS A 52 -11.34 17.75 -7.34
CA LYS A 52 -12.20 18.37 -8.38
C LYS A 52 -13.70 18.13 -8.19
N ARG A 53 -14.09 17.03 -7.54
CA ARG A 53 -15.51 16.68 -7.33
C ARG A 53 -16.03 17.02 -5.93
N GLY A 54 -15.21 17.62 -5.05
CA GLY A 54 -15.59 17.94 -3.67
C GLY A 54 -15.94 16.72 -2.81
N ARG A 55 -15.58 15.51 -3.25
CA ARG A 55 -15.92 14.24 -2.57
C ARG A 55 -14.80 13.73 -1.67
N CYS A 56 -13.57 14.19 -1.86
CA CYS A 56 -12.44 13.83 -1.01
C CYS A 56 -12.38 14.80 0.17
N THR A 57 -12.66 14.29 1.36
CA THR A 57 -12.56 15.00 2.64
C THR A 57 -11.23 14.77 3.35
N LEU A 58 -10.36 13.92 2.77
CA LEU A 58 -9.07 13.57 3.33
C LEU A 58 -8.07 14.72 3.23
N THR A 59 -7.18 14.77 4.21
CA THR A 59 -6.12 15.77 4.31
C THR A 59 -4.82 15.19 3.77
N PHE A 60 -4.07 16.01 3.02
CA PHE A 60 -2.81 15.61 2.37
C PHE A 60 -1.56 16.21 3.03
N HIS A 61 -1.71 17.01 4.10
CA HIS A 61 -0.59 17.70 4.77
C HIS A 61 0.50 16.74 5.30
N PHE A 62 0.14 15.50 5.62
CA PHE A 62 1.12 14.49 6.05
C PHE A 62 2.11 14.09 4.94
N LEU A 63 1.81 14.40 3.68
CA LEU A 63 2.73 14.18 2.55
C LEU A 63 3.86 15.22 2.51
N ASP A 64 3.63 16.42 3.04
CA ASP A 64 4.58 17.54 2.93
C ASP A 64 5.82 17.34 3.81
N ASN A 65 5.68 16.64 4.94
CA ASN A 65 6.74 16.42 5.94
C ASN A 65 7.09 14.95 6.10
N ARG A 66 7.02 14.19 5.00
CA ARG A 66 7.25 12.74 5.06
C ARG A 66 8.75 12.45 5.19
N GLU A 67 9.26 12.47 6.42
CA GLU A 67 10.57 11.94 6.77
C GLU A 67 10.65 10.46 6.39
N GLU A 68 11.85 9.99 6.05
CA GLU A 68 12.09 8.61 5.62
C GLU A 68 11.38 7.61 6.56
N ILE A 69 10.57 6.77 5.92
CA ILE A 69 9.65 5.76 6.43
C ILE A 69 10.00 5.30 7.85
N ASN A 70 9.08 5.50 8.79
CA ASN A 70 9.08 4.73 10.04
C ASN A 70 9.01 3.24 9.66
N ASN A 71 10.15 2.55 9.76
CA ASN A 71 10.38 1.22 9.21
C ASN A 71 9.36 0.18 9.72
N GLN A 72 8.74 0.46 10.87
CA GLN A 72 7.69 -0.36 11.49
C GLN A 72 6.47 -0.57 10.61
N ASP A 73 6.06 0.41 9.80
CA ASP A 73 4.85 0.31 8.98
C ASP A 73 5.07 -0.20 7.58
N SER A 74 6.34 -0.28 7.17
CA SER A 74 6.74 -0.77 5.86
C SER A 74 6.20 -2.18 5.59
N LEU A 75 5.95 -2.50 4.33
CA LEU A 75 5.53 -3.84 3.94
C LEU A 75 6.57 -4.89 4.37
N MET A 76 7.86 -4.55 4.34
CA MET A 76 8.96 -5.44 4.70
C MET A 76 8.97 -5.79 6.19
N SER A 77 8.41 -4.96 7.08
CA SER A 77 8.35 -5.25 8.51
C SER A 77 7.44 -6.43 8.85
N LEU A 78 6.59 -6.85 7.91
CA LEU A 78 5.68 -7.98 8.08
C LEU A 78 6.34 -9.32 7.73
N MET A 79 7.52 -9.29 7.12
CA MET A 79 8.27 -10.48 6.73
C MET A 79 8.79 -11.20 7.98
N ARG A 80 8.52 -12.51 8.09
CA ARG A 80 8.93 -13.34 9.23
C ARG A 80 10.37 -13.81 9.08
N GLU A 81 10.74 -14.24 7.87
CA GLU A 81 12.05 -14.82 7.55
C GLU A 81 12.54 -14.31 6.18
N GLU A 82 13.85 -14.34 5.94
CA GLU A 82 14.42 -13.91 4.64
C GLU A 82 13.96 -14.78 3.46
N SER A 83 13.60 -16.04 3.73
CA SER A 83 13.04 -16.99 2.76
C SER A 83 11.72 -16.51 2.15
N ASP A 84 11.00 -15.61 2.83
CA ASP A 84 9.73 -15.04 2.36
C ASP A 84 9.93 -13.88 1.36
N LEU A 85 11.17 -13.41 1.16
CA LEU A 85 11.48 -12.28 0.29
C LEU A 85 10.83 -12.36 -1.11
N PRO A 86 10.77 -13.53 -1.80
CA PRO A 86 10.11 -13.63 -3.10
C PRO A 86 8.62 -13.25 -3.07
N LEU A 87 7.91 -13.54 -1.97
CA LEU A 87 6.51 -13.14 -1.79
C LEU A 87 6.41 -11.62 -1.60
N PHE A 88 7.31 -11.04 -0.81
CA PHE A 88 7.31 -9.60 -0.56
C PHE A 88 7.71 -8.79 -1.80
N ASP A 89 8.58 -9.33 -2.65
CA ASP A 89 8.87 -8.78 -3.97
C ASP A 89 7.62 -8.80 -4.87
N LEU A 90 6.87 -9.91 -4.87
CA LEU A 90 5.59 -9.99 -5.58
C LEU A 90 4.57 -8.98 -5.03
N LEU A 91 4.46 -8.87 -3.70
CA LEU A 91 3.53 -7.91 -3.08
C LEU A 91 3.90 -6.46 -3.43
N LYS A 92 5.18 -6.09 -3.43
CA LYS A 92 5.64 -4.77 -3.90
C LYS A 92 5.28 -4.54 -5.36
N PHE A 93 5.47 -5.55 -6.21
CA PHE A 93 5.11 -5.49 -7.62
C PHE A 93 3.60 -5.27 -7.82
N MET A 94 2.75 -5.92 -7.03
CA MET A 94 1.28 -5.80 -7.14
C MET A 94 0.69 -4.55 -6.46
N LEU A 95 1.29 -4.08 -5.37
CA LEU A 95 0.77 -3.00 -4.52
C LEU A 95 1.30 -1.62 -4.92
N VAL A 96 1.39 -1.38 -6.23
CA VAL A 96 1.74 -0.06 -6.76
C VAL A 96 0.55 0.89 -6.62
N PHE A 97 0.81 2.06 -6.04
CA PHE A 97 -0.20 3.07 -5.77
C PHE A 97 -0.80 3.64 -7.06
N ASP A 98 0.07 4.08 -7.98
CA ASP A 98 -0.32 4.59 -9.29
C ASP A 98 -0.90 3.44 -10.14
N PRO A 99 -2.20 3.48 -10.49
CA PRO A 99 -2.83 2.40 -11.23
C PRO A 99 -2.27 2.24 -12.64
N SER A 100 -1.71 3.28 -13.25
CA SER A 100 -1.12 3.21 -14.59
C SER A 100 0.20 2.43 -14.63
N LYS A 101 0.85 2.29 -13.46
CA LYS A 101 2.11 1.55 -13.26
C LYS A 101 1.89 0.20 -12.59
N ARG A 102 0.65 -0.10 -12.19
CA ARG A 102 0.33 -1.37 -11.54
C ARG A 102 0.31 -2.48 -12.61
N PRO A 103 0.93 -3.63 -12.32
CA PRO A 103 0.98 -4.71 -13.30
C PRO A 103 -0.41 -5.28 -13.56
N SER A 104 -0.60 -5.73 -14.78
CA SER A 104 -1.69 -6.58 -15.21
C SER A 104 -1.58 -7.98 -14.59
N PHE A 105 -2.66 -8.77 -14.70
CA PHE A 105 -2.64 -10.15 -14.25
C PHE A 105 -1.64 -11.01 -15.04
N GLU A 106 -1.49 -10.77 -16.34
CA GLU A 106 -0.54 -11.50 -17.18
C GLU A 106 0.90 -11.25 -16.73
N GLU A 107 1.26 -10.01 -16.41
CA GLU A 107 2.59 -9.69 -15.87
C GLU A 107 2.82 -10.31 -14.49
N VAL A 108 1.78 -10.36 -13.65
CA VAL A 108 1.84 -11.02 -12.34
C VAL A 108 2.10 -12.52 -12.46
N LEU A 109 1.46 -13.21 -13.41
CA LEU A 109 1.68 -14.64 -13.65
C LEU A 109 3.12 -14.94 -14.09
N ASN A 110 3.77 -14.00 -14.77
CA ASN A 110 5.15 -14.11 -15.21
C ASN A 110 6.18 -13.68 -14.14
N HIS A 111 5.75 -13.33 -12.92
CA HIS A 111 6.66 -12.90 -11.86
C HIS A 111 7.50 -14.08 -11.34
N LYS A 112 8.78 -13.81 -11.00
CA LYS A 112 9.76 -14.80 -10.52
C LYS A 112 9.31 -15.66 -9.33
N PHE A 113 8.35 -15.17 -8.55
CA PHE A 113 7.73 -15.92 -7.45
C PHE A 113 7.08 -17.23 -7.93
N PHE A 114 6.51 -17.24 -9.14
CA PHE A 114 5.81 -18.39 -9.71
C PHE A 114 6.70 -19.26 -10.60
N ALA A 115 7.99 -18.93 -10.78
CA ALA A 115 8.87 -19.65 -11.71
C ALA A 115 9.16 -21.12 -11.34
N GLY A 116 8.76 -21.57 -10.15
CA GLY A 116 8.89 -22.95 -9.67
C GLY A 116 7.57 -23.69 -9.50
N ILE A 117 6.46 -23.15 -10.02
CA ILE A 117 5.13 -23.78 -10.07
C ILE A 117 4.85 -24.21 -11.51
#